data_AF-A0A7V6M5A9-F1
#
_entry.id   AF-A0A7V6M5A9-F1
#
_cell.length_a   1.000
_cell.length_b   1.000
_cell.length_c   1.000
_cell.angle_alpha   90.00
_cell.angle_beta   90.00
_cell.angle_gamma   90.00
#
_symmetry.space_group_name_H-M   'P 1'
#
loop_
_entity.id
_entity.type
_entity.pdbx_description
1 polymer ?
#
loop_
_entity_poly.entity_id
_entity_poly.type
_entity_poly.pdbx_seq_one_letter_code
_entity_poly.pdbx_strand_id
1 'polypeptide(L)'
;MAENDKKKKDDIKKKKKDFNEEESELDKMLKQVEEQFGIDPSQVKIVRVNTPPRSNKSFIIDTLITIILNIILVLSISGYIIWSKYDSILDLVWFVISFSIIEIAIKYLIFKFFFKMVLRTFGLILQIATLLAIPLVILVTDFVEVLSVNKLLLMFIIFFAVRSMVKSFIMRIKFRKFMDRRRRR
;
A
#
# COMPACT_ATOMS: atom_id res chain seq x y z
N MET A 1 -36.91 8.99 11.77
CA MET A 1 -36.81 7.51 11.76
C MET A 1 -36.88 6.88 10.36
N ALA A 2 -37.60 7.45 9.37
CA ALA A 2 -37.76 6.84 8.04
C ALA A 2 -36.55 6.90 7.08
N GLU A 3 -35.51 7.69 7.39
CA GLU A 3 -34.36 7.92 6.48
C GLU A 3 -33.24 6.89 6.64
N ASN A 4 -33.11 6.29 7.84
CA ASN A 4 -32.11 5.27 8.14
C ASN A 4 -32.46 3.89 7.53
N ASP A 5 -33.76 3.61 7.32
CA ASP A 5 -34.23 2.35 6.73
C ASP A 5 -34.11 2.32 5.20
N LYS A 6 -34.14 3.48 4.53
CA LYS A 6 -33.88 3.57 3.08
C LYS A 6 -32.41 3.28 2.74
N LYS A 7 -31.46 3.86 3.49
CA LYS A 7 -30.01 3.58 3.31
C LYS A 7 -29.66 2.10 3.49
N LYS A 8 -30.24 1.42 4.50
CA LYS A 8 -30.03 -0.02 4.72
C LYS A 8 -30.56 -0.88 3.55
N LYS A 9 -31.68 -0.53 2.94
CA LYS A 9 -32.25 -1.28 1.80
C LYS A 9 -31.44 -1.11 0.52
N ASP A 10 -30.86 0.07 0.28
CA ASP A 10 -30.03 0.33 -0.90
C ASP A 10 -28.64 -0.33 -0.81
N ASP A 11 -28.04 -0.40 0.38
CA ASP A 11 -26.78 -1.13 0.60
C ASP A 11 -26.93 -2.65 0.40
N ILE A 12 -28.09 -3.21 0.76
CA ILE A 12 -28.40 -4.63 0.54
C ILE A 12 -28.62 -4.92 -0.96
N LYS A 13 -29.27 -4.01 -1.70
CA LYS A 13 -29.45 -4.14 -3.15
C LYS A 13 -28.14 -4.02 -3.92
N LYS A 14 -27.24 -3.09 -3.53
CA LYS A 14 -25.91 -2.98 -4.13
C LYS A 14 -25.05 -4.23 -3.88
N LYS A 15 -25.01 -4.72 -2.63
CA LYS A 15 -24.28 -5.95 -2.29
C LYS A 15 -24.79 -7.17 -3.06
N LYS A 16 -26.10 -7.30 -3.29
CA LYS A 16 -26.67 -8.39 -4.11
C LYS A 16 -26.30 -8.28 -5.60
N LYS A 17 -26.15 -7.05 -6.12
CA LYS A 17 -25.77 -6.82 -7.51
C LYS A 17 -24.28 -7.12 -7.75
N ASP A 18 -23.41 -6.67 -6.83
CA ASP A 18 -21.98 -7.01 -6.86
C ASP A 18 -21.75 -8.52 -6.71
N PHE A 19 -22.53 -9.22 -5.86
CA PHE A 19 -22.43 -10.68 -5.70
C PHE A 19 -22.75 -11.46 -6.99
N ASN A 20 -23.79 -11.06 -7.71
CA ASN A 20 -24.16 -11.70 -8.98
C ASN A 20 -23.14 -11.42 -10.09
N GLU A 21 -22.52 -10.23 -10.09
CA GLU A 21 -21.46 -9.91 -11.05
C GLU A 21 -20.19 -10.72 -10.76
N GLU A 22 -19.80 -10.87 -9.49
CA GLU A 22 -18.65 -11.68 -9.07
C GLU A 22 -18.81 -13.19 -9.36
N GLU A 23 -20.02 -13.75 -9.16
CA GLU A 23 -20.31 -15.15 -9.54
C GLU A 23 -20.20 -15.34 -11.07
N SER A 24 -20.67 -14.37 -11.85
CA SER A 24 -20.58 -14.43 -13.31
C SER A 24 -19.14 -14.31 -13.84
N GLU A 25 -18.26 -13.58 -13.14
CA GLU A 25 -16.83 -13.50 -13.47
C GLU A 25 -16.09 -14.80 -13.09
N LEU A 26 -16.44 -15.40 -11.96
CA LEU A 26 -15.89 -16.70 -11.54
C LEU A 26 -16.24 -17.81 -12.52
N ASP A 27 -17.49 -17.89 -12.98
CA ASP A 27 -17.91 -18.88 -13.98
C ASP A 27 -17.19 -18.72 -15.31
N LYS A 28 -16.90 -17.48 -15.72
CA LYS A 28 -16.08 -17.21 -16.92
C LYS A 28 -14.64 -17.67 -16.74
N MET A 29 -14.05 -17.44 -15.56
CA MET A 29 -12.68 -17.91 -15.27
C MET A 29 -12.60 -19.44 -15.20
N LEU A 30 -13.61 -20.11 -14.63
CA LEU A 30 -13.69 -21.57 -14.58
C LEU A 30 -13.78 -22.18 -15.98
N LYS A 31 -14.63 -21.61 -16.85
CA LYS A 31 -14.73 -22.03 -18.26
C LYS A 31 -13.43 -21.80 -19.04
N GLN A 32 -12.71 -20.70 -18.77
CA GLN A 32 -11.40 -20.47 -19.39
C GLN A 32 -10.35 -21.50 -18.95
N VAL A 33 -10.40 -21.96 -17.69
CA VAL A 33 -9.50 -23.00 -17.18
C VAL A 33 -9.85 -24.37 -17.78
N GLU A 34 -11.13 -24.67 -17.93
CA GLU A 34 -11.62 -25.87 -18.62
C GLU A 34 -11.20 -25.88 -20.10
N GLU A 35 -11.39 -24.77 -20.82
CA GLU A 35 -10.98 -24.64 -22.23
C GLU A 35 -9.45 -24.69 -22.43
N GLN A 36 -8.66 -24.10 -21.54
CA GLN A 36 -7.20 -24.05 -21.69
C GLN A 36 -6.47 -25.30 -21.21
N PHE A 37 -6.98 -25.95 -20.17
CA PHE A 37 -6.27 -27.04 -19.49
C PHE A 37 -7.03 -28.37 -19.52
N GLY A 38 -8.26 -28.41 -20.05
CA GLY A 38 -9.11 -29.62 -20.04
C GLY A 38 -9.48 -30.08 -18.62
N ILE A 39 -9.38 -29.18 -17.64
CA ILE A 39 -9.65 -29.48 -16.23
C ILE A 39 -11.12 -29.20 -15.96
N ASP A 40 -11.83 -30.25 -15.58
CA ASP A 40 -13.24 -30.20 -15.21
C ASP A 40 -13.46 -29.18 -14.06
N PRO A 41 -14.37 -28.20 -14.20
CA PRO A 41 -14.60 -27.14 -13.19
C PRO A 41 -14.90 -27.68 -11.80
N SER A 42 -15.46 -28.89 -11.74
CA SER A 42 -15.75 -29.64 -10.52
C SER A 42 -14.51 -30.01 -9.69
N GLN A 43 -13.33 -30.07 -10.32
CA GLN A 43 -12.05 -30.35 -9.65
C GLN A 43 -11.32 -29.09 -9.17
N VAL A 44 -11.79 -27.90 -9.57
CA VAL A 44 -11.18 -26.63 -9.20
C VAL A 44 -11.63 -26.23 -7.80
N LYS A 45 -10.74 -26.41 -6.82
CA LYS A 45 -11.00 -26.00 -5.43
C LYS A 45 -10.90 -24.47 -5.30
N ILE A 46 -12.05 -23.81 -5.32
CA ILE A 46 -12.16 -22.37 -5.04
C ILE A 46 -11.86 -22.13 -3.55
N VAL A 47 -10.64 -21.70 -3.24
CA VAL A 47 -10.27 -21.27 -1.89
C VAL A 47 -10.67 -19.81 -1.73
N ARG A 48 -11.84 -19.56 -1.11
CA ARG A 48 -12.18 -18.21 -0.65
C ARG A 48 -11.19 -17.80 0.44
N VAL A 49 -10.23 -16.94 0.08
CA VAL A 49 -9.28 -16.36 1.04
C VAL A 49 -10.01 -15.27 1.81
N ASN A 50 -10.62 -15.65 2.94
CA ASN A 50 -11.09 -14.67 3.91
C ASN A 50 -9.86 -13.96 4.50
N THR A 51 -9.54 -12.78 3.99
CA THR A 51 -8.52 -11.93 4.62
C THR A 51 -9.03 -11.53 6.00
N PRO A 52 -8.33 -11.89 7.10
CA PRO A 52 -8.78 -11.50 8.43
C PRO A 52 -8.87 -9.97 8.47
N PRO A 53 -9.93 -9.41 9.09
CA PRO A 53 -10.06 -7.96 9.20
C PRO A 53 -8.82 -7.40 9.90
N ARG A 54 -8.09 -6.51 9.22
CA ARG A 54 -6.96 -5.82 9.83
C ARG A 54 -7.48 -5.02 11.02
N SER A 55 -7.07 -5.39 12.22
CA SER A 55 -7.35 -4.59 13.41
C SER A 55 -6.77 -3.19 13.24
N ASN A 56 -7.54 -2.14 13.57
CA ASN A 56 -7.08 -0.75 13.54
C ASN A 56 -5.76 -0.57 14.32
N LYS A 57 -5.56 -1.33 15.41
CA LYS A 57 -4.30 -1.32 16.18
C LYS A 57 -3.10 -1.80 15.34
N SER A 58 -3.29 -2.86 14.55
CA SER A 58 -2.24 -3.37 13.66
C SER A 58 -1.88 -2.35 12.58
N PHE A 59 -2.88 -1.63 12.06
CA PHE A 59 -2.65 -0.60 11.04
C PHE A 59 -1.83 0.58 11.59
N ILE A 60 -2.16 1.06 12.80
CA ILE A 60 -1.44 2.16 13.45
C ILE A 60 0.02 1.76 13.72
N ILE A 61 0.25 0.55 14.25
CA ILE A 61 1.60 0.05 14.53
C ILE A 61 2.42 -0.09 13.25
N ASP A 62 1.86 -0.71 12.20
CA ASP A 62 2.55 -0.84 10.90
C ASP A 62 2.87 0.53 10.29
N THR A 63 2.00 1.53 10.50
CA THR A 63 2.20 2.91 10.05
C THR A 63 3.34 3.59 10.80
N LEU A 64 3.35 3.53 12.13
CA LEU A 64 4.42 4.07 12.98
C LEU A 64 5.77 3.47 12.63
N ILE A 65 5.84 2.13 12.48
CA ILE A 65 7.06 1.44 12.07
C ILE A 65 7.54 1.96 10.71
N THR A 66 6.62 2.19 9.76
CA THR A 66 6.97 2.71 8.44
C THR A 66 7.52 4.14 8.51
N ILE A 67 6.94 5.00 9.35
CA ILE A 67 7.41 6.37 9.55
C ILE A 67 8.82 6.37 10.16
N ILE A 68 9.01 5.60 11.24
CA ILE A 68 10.33 5.47 11.90
C ILE A 68 11.38 4.96 10.90
N LEU A 69 11.02 3.95 10.10
CA LEU A 69 11.91 3.41 9.09
C LEU A 69 12.26 4.44 8.01
N ASN A 70 11.28 5.25 7.57
CA ASN A 70 11.54 6.33 6.63
C ASN A 70 12.49 7.37 7.23
N ILE A 71 12.31 7.75 8.50
CA ILE A 71 13.16 8.71 9.21
C ILE A 71 14.60 8.20 9.23
N ILE A 72 14.81 6.95 9.66
CA ILE A 72 16.14 6.33 9.71
C ILE A 72 16.77 6.32 8.32
N LEU A 73 16.03 5.92 7.28
CA LEU A 73 16.56 5.86 5.92
C LEU A 73 16.94 7.25 5.39
N VAL A 74 16.06 8.24 5.52
CA VAL A 74 16.33 9.58 4.97
C VAL A 74 17.47 10.26 5.73
N LEU A 75 17.52 10.17 7.06
CA LEU A 75 18.65 10.67 7.84
C LEU A 75 19.96 10.01 7.43
N SER A 76 19.96 8.67 7.29
CA SER A 76 21.15 7.92 6.90
C SER A 76 21.64 8.34 5.52
N ILE A 77 20.76 8.40 4.52
CA ILE A 77 21.14 8.76 3.14
C ILE A 77 21.56 10.23 3.06
N SER A 78 20.89 11.13 3.78
CA SER A 78 21.22 12.56 3.80
C SER A 78 22.61 12.84 4.40
N GLY A 79 23.09 11.97 5.29
CA GLY A 79 24.47 12.04 5.80
C GLY A 79 25.55 11.74 4.74
N TYR A 80 25.22 10.98 3.69
CA TYR A 80 26.13 10.68 2.59
C TYR A 80 25.93 11.58 1.37
N ILE A 81 24.68 11.98 1.10
CA ILE A 81 24.31 12.78 -0.07
C ILE A 81 23.71 14.08 0.42
N ILE A 82 24.45 15.17 0.25
CA ILE A 82 23.97 16.51 0.56
C ILE A 82 23.03 16.98 -0.57
N TRP A 83 21.73 16.72 -0.41
CA TRP A 83 20.69 17.07 -1.38
C TRP A 83 19.91 18.35 -1.01
N SER A 84 19.87 18.69 0.28
CA SER A 84 19.16 19.85 0.81
C SER A 84 19.98 20.64 1.82
N LYS A 85 19.54 21.88 2.04
CA LYS A 85 19.98 22.74 3.13
C LYS A 85 18.83 22.88 4.13
N TYR A 86 19.16 22.76 5.40
CA TYR A 86 18.24 22.83 6.52
C TYR A 86 19.00 23.37 7.74
N ASP A 87 18.32 24.07 8.64
CA ASP A 87 18.95 24.72 9.79
C ASP A 87 19.17 23.73 10.94
N SER A 88 18.27 22.75 11.07
CA SER A 88 18.33 21.72 12.12
C SER A 88 18.01 20.33 11.59
N ILE A 89 18.57 19.30 12.22
CA ILE A 89 18.21 17.89 11.97
C ILE A 89 16.70 17.67 12.19
N LEU A 90 16.08 18.45 13.08
CA LEU A 90 14.64 18.39 13.32
C LEU A 90 13.83 18.77 12.08
N ASP A 91 14.33 19.68 11.25
CA ASP A 91 13.67 20.09 10.00
C ASP A 91 13.64 18.93 9.02
N LEU A 92 14.73 18.16 8.95
CA LEU A 92 14.77 16.93 8.15
C LEU A 92 13.81 15.87 8.69
N VAL A 93 13.69 15.73 10.02
CA VAL A 93 12.72 14.82 10.64
C VAL A 93 11.28 15.24 10.31
N TRP A 94 10.98 16.53 10.42
CA TRP A 94 9.67 17.08 10.06
C TRP A 94 9.36 16.88 8.57
N PHE A 95 10.33 17.09 7.70
CA PHE A 95 10.21 16.80 6.27
C PHE A 95 9.80 15.34 6.04
N VAL A 96 10.44 14.38 6.72
CA VAL A 96 10.13 12.95 6.56
C VAL A 96 8.75 12.59 7.12
N ILE A 97 8.35 13.21 8.23
CA ILE A 97 7.01 13.03 8.80
C ILE A 97 5.96 13.53 7.80
N SER A 98 6.12 14.76 7.30
CA SER A 98 5.24 15.36 6.30
C SER A 98 5.17 14.51 5.03
N PHE A 99 6.31 14.07 4.50
CA PHE A 99 6.39 13.16 3.37
C PHE A 99 5.61 11.87 3.63
N SER A 100 5.78 11.27 4.80
CA SER A 100 5.10 10.01 5.16
C SER A 100 3.59 10.19 5.29
N ILE A 101 3.13 11.31 5.86
CA ILE A 101 1.71 11.64 6.00
C ILE A 101 1.08 11.83 4.61
N ILE A 102 1.72 12.62 3.74
CA ILE A 102 1.28 12.86 2.36
C ILE A 102 1.25 11.52 1.59
N GLU A 103 2.30 10.70 1.71
CA GLU A 103 2.35 9.37 1.09
C GLU A 103 1.17 8.48 1.53
N ILE A 104 0.87 8.45 2.83
CA ILE A 104 -0.25 7.67 3.40
C ILE A 104 -1.58 8.21 2.88
N ALA A 105 -1.76 9.53 2.85
CA ALA A 105 -2.99 10.17 2.38
C ALA A 105 -3.26 9.84 0.90
N ILE A 106 -2.25 9.94 0.04
CA ILE A 106 -2.36 9.58 -1.39
C ILE A 106 -2.67 8.09 -1.54
N LYS A 107 -1.98 7.23 -0.79
CA LYS A 107 -2.25 5.78 -0.83
C LYS A 107 -3.67 5.47 -0.39
N TYR A 108 -4.15 6.09 0.67
CA TYR A 108 -5.52 5.94 1.15
C TYR A 108 -6.52 6.39 0.09
N LEU A 109 -6.25 7.51 -0.60
CA LEU A 109 -7.05 7.99 -1.72
C LEU A 109 -7.11 6.96 -2.85
N ILE A 110 -5.96 6.41 -3.26
CA ILE A 110 -5.87 5.37 -4.30
C ILE A 110 -6.63 4.11 -3.88
N PHE A 111 -6.48 3.67 -2.63
CA PHE A 111 -7.22 2.51 -2.12
C PHE A 111 -8.73 2.74 -2.12
N LYS A 112 -9.20 3.95 -1.81
CA LYS A 112 -10.62 4.29 -1.74
C LYS A 112 -11.26 4.40 -3.13
N PHE A 113 -10.59 5.03 -4.09
CA PHE A 113 -11.15 5.30 -5.42
C PHE A 113 -10.78 4.25 -6.47
N PHE A 114 -9.61 3.64 -6.36
CA PHE A 114 -9.02 2.76 -7.39
C PHE A 114 -8.67 1.37 -6.87
N PHE A 115 -9.45 0.83 -5.92
CA PHE A 115 -9.20 -0.49 -5.31
C PHE A 115 -8.97 -1.61 -6.34
N LYS A 116 -9.81 -1.67 -7.40
CA LYS A 116 -9.68 -2.66 -8.49
C LYS A 116 -8.32 -2.55 -9.20
N MET A 117 -7.80 -1.34 -9.44
CA MET A 117 -6.47 -1.15 -10.03
C MET A 117 -5.34 -1.56 -9.08
N VAL A 118 -5.49 -1.33 -7.78
CA VAL A 118 -4.51 -1.78 -6.79
C VAL A 118 -4.36 -3.30 -6.82
N LEU A 119 -5.48 -4.02 -6.91
CA LEU A 119 -5.46 -5.48 -7.05
C LEU A 119 -4.82 -5.92 -8.37
N ARG A 120 -5.22 -5.32 -9.50
CA ARG A 120 -4.70 -5.68 -10.84
C ARG A 120 -3.20 -5.46 -10.98
N THR A 121 -2.66 -4.45 -10.30
CA THR A 121 -1.23 -4.10 -10.34
C THR A 121 -0.42 -4.75 -9.22
N PHE A 122 -1.02 -5.65 -8.42
CA PHE A 122 -0.40 -6.22 -7.21
C PHE A 122 0.20 -5.16 -6.28
N GLY A 123 -0.42 -3.97 -6.23
CA GLY A 123 0.04 -2.85 -5.41
C GLY A 123 1.20 -2.04 -5.99
N LEU A 124 1.68 -2.31 -7.21
CA LEU A 124 2.71 -1.48 -7.87
C LEU A 124 2.25 -0.04 -8.07
N ILE A 125 0.95 0.19 -8.29
CA ILE A 125 0.38 1.54 -8.39
C ILE A 125 0.61 2.39 -7.13
N LEU A 126 0.81 1.76 -5.97
CA LEU A 126 1.13 2.45 -4.73
C LEU A 126 2.55 3.04 -4.71
N GLN A 127 3.43 2.64 -5.64
CA GLN A 127 4.75 3.27 -5.80
C GLN A 127 4.63 4.63 -6.49
N ILE A 128 3.68 4.77 -7.42
CA ILE A 128 3.36 6.06 -8.05
C ILE A 128 2.90 7.06 -6.99
N ALA A 129 2.13 6.61 -6.00
CA ALA A 129 1.74 7.42 -4.84
C ALA A 129 2.95 8.02 -4.12
N THR A 130 4.00 7.21 -3.93
CA THR A 130 5.22 7.66 -3.26
C THR A 130 6.01 8.62 -4.15
N LEU A 131 6.04 8.43 -5.46
CA LEU A 131 6.65 9.39 -6.40
C LEU A 131 5.93 10.74 -6.39
N LEU A 132 4.58 10.73 -6.36
CA LEU A 132 3.77 11.95 -6.28
C LEU A 132 3.93 12.67 -4.94
N ALA A 133 4.21 11.95 -3.85
CA ALA A 133 4.44 12.55 -2.55
C ALA A 133 5.69 13.44 -2.50
N ILE A 134 6.69 13.20 -3.36
CA ILE A 134 7.95 13.96 -3.40
C ILE A 134 7.72 15.44 -3.75
N PRO A 135 7.15 15.80 -4.92
CA PRO A 135 6.91 17.21 -5.24
C PRO A 135 5.90 17.85 -4.29
N LEU A 136 4.93 17.07 -3.77
CA LEU A 136 3.94 17.57 -2.83
C LEU A 136 4.56 17.95 -1.48
N VAL A 137 5.48 17.14 -0.94
CA VAL A 137 6.13 17.50 0.33
C VAL A 137 6.99 18.75 0.15
N ILE A 138 7.73 18.86 -0.95
CA ILE A 138 8.57 20.04 -1.24
C ILE A 138 7.72 21.31 -1.32
N LEU A 139 6.51 21.24 -1.86
CA LEU A 139 5.59 22.38 -1.92
C LEU A 139 5.06 22.78 -0.54
N VAL A 140 4.92 21.83 0.38
CA VAL A 140 4.38 22.05 1.72
C VAL A 140 5.46 22.44 2.73
N THR A 141 6.71 22.03 2.53
CA THR A 141 7.83 22.29 3.44
C THR A 141 8.74 23.38 2.88
N ASP A 142 8.60 24.59 3.39
CA ASP A 142 9.42 25.77 3.06
C ASP A 142 10.78 25.79 3.77
N PHE A 143 10.92 25.05 4.87
CA PHE A 143 12.13 24.96 5.69
C PHE A 143 13.22 24.00 5.16
N VAL A 144 13.01 23.31 4.03
CA VAL A 144 14.03 22.46 3.39
C VAL A 144 14.29 22.95 1.97
N GLU A 145 15.44 23.61 1.78
CA GLU A 145 15.83 24.10 0.47
C GLU A 145 16.52 22.99 -0.34
N VAL A 146 16.02 22.72 -1.55
CA VAL A 146 16.63 21.73 -2.45
C VAL A 146 17.85 22.34 -3.15
N LEU A 147 19.04 21.85 -2.84
CA LEU A 147 20.30 22.34 -3.42
C LEU A 147 20.51 21.84 -4.86
N SER A 148 20.09 20.61 -5.14
CA SER A 148 20.26 20.00 -6.46
C SER A 148 19.20 18.94 -6.71
N VAL A 149 18.45 19.11 -7.82
CA VAL A 149 17.43 18.15 -8.25
C VAL A 149 18.04 16.77 -8.51
N ASN A 150 19.23 16.69 -9.12
CA ASN A 150 19.90 15.43 -9.40
C ASN A 150 20.24 14.65 -8.12
N LYS A 151 20.74 15.36 -7.09
CA LYS A 151 21.05 14.75 -5.79
C LYS A 151 19.78 14.32 -5.05
N LEU A 152 18.71 15.11 -5.14
CA LEU A 152 17.40 14.77 -4.58
C LEU A 152 16.85 13.49 -5.24
N LEU A 153 16.86 13.43 -6.57
CA LEU A 153 16.40 12.23 -7.30
C LEU A 153 17.24 11.00 -6.94
N LEU A 154 18.56 11.15 -6.85
CA LEU A 154 19.46 10.06 -6.47
C LEU A 154 19.19 9.59 -5.03
N MET A 155 18.98 10.52 -4.09
CA MET A 155 18.57 10.20 -2.71
C MET A 155 17.27 9.38 -2.70
N PHE A 156 16.26 9.82 -3.43
CA PHE A 156 14.97 9.11 -3.49
C PHE A 156 15.08 7.74 -4.16
N ILE A 157 15.88 7.59 -5.22
CA ILE A 157 16.12 6.28 -5.87
C ILE A 157 16.74 5.30 -4.87
N ILE A 158 17.78 5.71 -4.14
CA ILE A 158 18.41 4.88 -3.10
C ILE A 158 17.40 4.56 -2.00
N PHE A 159 16.66 5.57 -1.53
CA PHE A 159 15.60 5.40 -0.54
C PHE A 159 14.57 4.37 -0.99
N PHE A 160 14.10 4.44 -2.24
CA PHE A 160 13.15 3.48 -2.81
C PHE A 160 13.72 2.07 -2.86
N ALA A 161 14.97 1.92 -3.35
CA ALA A 161 15.62 0.63 -3.44
C ALA A 161 15.74 -0.03 -2.06
N VAL A 162 16.31 0.69 -1.09
CA VAL A 162 16.50 0.18 0.29
C VAL A 162 15.15 -0.09 0.95
N ARG A 163 14.19 0.83 0.83
CA ARG A 163 12.84 0.65 1.39
C ARG A 163 12.14 -0.58 0.81
N SER A 164 12.28 -0.82 -0.50
CA SER A 164 11.73 -2.00 -1.16
C SER A 164 12.37 -3.28 -0.61
N MET A 165 13.70 -3.32 -0.51
CA MET A 165 14.43 -4.45 0.07
C MET A 165 13.98 -4.75 1.50
N VAL A 166 13.86 -3.74 2.35
CA VAL A 166 13.43 -3.92 3.75
C VAL A 166 11.98 -4.41 3.82
N LYS A 167 11.07 -3.85 3.02
CA LYS A 167 9.67 -4.32 2.96
C LYS A 167 9.60 -5.78 2.50
N SER A 168 10.35 -6.15 1.46
CA SER A 168 10.43 -7.52 0.98
C SER A 168 10.97 -8.46 2.07
N PHE A 169 11.98 -8.04 2.83
CA PHE A 169 12.52 -8.82 3.94
C PHE A 169 11.50 -9.03 5.06
N ILE A 170 10.82 -7.97 5.50
CA ILE A 170 9.75 -8.04 6.51
C ILE A 170 8.62 -8.97 6.04
N MET A 171 8.22 -8.87 4.77
CA MET A 171 7.16 -9.71 4.20
C MET A 171 7.56 -11.19 4.21
N ARG A 172 8.81 -11.52 3.85
CA ARG A 172 9.33 -12.90 3.93
C ARG A 172 9.33 -13.44 5.36
N ILE A 173 9.63 -12.62 6.36
CA ILE A 173 9.58 -13.02 7.78
C ILE A 173 8.13 -13.27 8.21
N LYS A 174 7.21 -12.34 7.90
CA LYS A 174 5.77 -12.48 8.22
C LYS A 174 5.20 -13.75 7.57
N PHE A 175 5.56 -14.04 6.31
CA PHE A 175 5.12 -15.23 5.58
C PHE A 175 5.64 -16.54 6.21
N ARG A 176 6.93 -16.60 6.57
CA ARG A 176 7.50 -17.76 7.27
C ARG A 176 6.77 -18.04 8.59
N LYS A 177 6.58 -17.01 9.43
CA LYS A 177 5.83 -17.15 10.70
C LYS A 177 4.39 -17.62 10.49
N PHE A 178 3.74 -17.21 9.40
CA PHE A 178 2.38 -17.66 9.07
C PHE A 178 2.35 -19.14 8.67
N MET A 179 3.30 -19.59 7.84
CA MET A 179 3.45 -21.00 7.46
C MET A 179 3.74 -21.89 8.68
N ASP A 180 4.60 -21.44 9.59
CA ASP A 180 4.92 -22.19 10.82
C ASP A 180 3.72 -22.35 11.75
N ARG A 181 2.84 -21.34 11.83
CA ARG A 181 1.60 -21.43 12.64
C ARG A 181 0.58 -22.41 12.06
N ARG A 182 0.55 -22.58 10.73
CA ARG A 182 -0.32 -23.58 10.07
C ARG A 182 0.18 -25.01 10.24
N ARG A 183 1.50 -25.23 10.41
CA ARG A 183 2.05 -26.56 10.71
C ARG A 183 1.79 -27.04 12.14
N ARG A 184 1.42 -26.13 13.06
CA ARG A 184 1.12 -26.44 14.48
C ARG A 184 -0.39 -26.57 14.77
N ARG A 185 -1.25 -26.47 13.76
CA ARG A 185 -2.69 -26.71 13.84
C ARG A 185 -3.02 -27.90 12.97
#